data_AF-A0A3S8Y0G7-F1
#
_entry.id   AF-A0A3S8Y0G7-F1
#
_cell.length_a   1.000
_cell.length_b   1.000
_cell.length_c   1.000
_cell.angle_alpha   90.00
_cell.angle_beta   90.00
_cell.angle_gamma   90.00
#
_symmetry.space_group_name_H-M   'P 1'
#
loop_
_entity.id
_entity.type
_entity.pdbx_description
1 polymer ?
#
loop_
_entity_poly.entity_id
_entity_poly.type
_entity_poly.pdbx_seq_one_letter_code
_entity_poly.pdbx_strand_id
1 'polypeptide(L)'
;MPSWTQRPQASAAFLNPALVAAVAATAARDYEREASGRLMPWPMAFVVAPLVLHRPTRQALPTSTRTHLTNWVTDHPALVAGLAARSTSLAPSVREGLRFGLRHQMLTIEQGSLRGRIPSTSRIEGELADLIKAASLIGRWTAKSDNPSTIFALLGVRP
;
A
#
# COMPACT_ATOMS: atom_id res chain seq x y z
N MET A 1 -5.15 -20.55 3.63
CA MET A 1 -5.56 -20.16 2.27
C MET A 1 -5.14 -21.24 1.29
N PRO A 2 -5.88 -21.48 0.19
CA PRO A 2 -5.43 -22.39 -0.86
C PRO A 2 -4.07 -21.97 -1.40
N SER A 3 -3.31 -22.95 -1.90
CA SER A 3 -2.06 -22.67 -2.63
C SER A 3 -2.31 -21.68 -3.77
N TRP A 4 -1.30 -20.90 -4.16
CA TRP A 4 -1.40 -19.94 -5.27
C TRP A 4 -2.01 -20.58 -6.54
N THR A 5 -1.62 -21.81 -6.82
CA THR A 5 -2.09 -22.66 -7.92
C THR A 5 -3.57 -23.07 -7.84
N GLN A 6 -4.24 -22.87 -6.70
CA GLN A 6 -5.63 -23.27 -6.45
C GLN A 6 -6.62 -22.09 -6.36
N ARG A 7 -6.19 -20.84 -6.61
CA ARG A 7 -7.06 -19.65 -6.54
C ARG A 7 -7.80 -19.41 -7.87
N PRO A 8 -9.06 -18.93 -7.86
CA PRO A 8 -9.75 -18.48 -9.06
C PRO A 8 -8.93 -17.42 -9.82
N GLN A 9 -8.87 -17.51 -11.17
CA GLN A 9 -7.93 -16.75 -12.00
C GLN A 9 -7.94 -15.23 -11.78
N ALA A 10 -9.11 -14.62 -11.55
CA ALA A 10 -9.21 -13.17 -11.29
C ALA A 10 -8.63 -12.76 -9.92
N SER A 11 -8.87 -13.57 -8.88
CA SER A 11 -8.27 -13.36 -7.55
C SER A 11 -6.78 -13.68 -7.53
N ALA A 12 -6.33 -14.61 -8.37
CA ALA A 12 -4.91 -14.88 -8.57
C ALA A 12 -4.24 -13.61 -9.13
N ALA A 13 -4.65 -13.10 -10.29
CA ALA A 13 -3.97 -11.98 -10.95
C ALA A 13 -3.75 -10.73 -10.06
N PHE A 14 -4.76 -10.31 -9.28
CA PHE A 14 -4.67 -9.11 -8.42
C PHE A 14 -4.07 -9.33 -7.03
N LEU A 15 -3.99 -10.57 -6.55
CA LEU A 15 -3.38 -10.90 -5.26
C LEU A 15 -2.12 -11.74 -5.43
N ASN A 16 -1.46 -11.60 -6.58
CA ASN A 16 -0.19 -12.26 -6.81
C ASN A 16 0.88 -11.64 -5.87
N PRO A 17 1.79 -12.46 -5.29
CA PRO A 17 2.78 -11.93 -4.36
C PRO A 17 3.67 -10.85 -4.98
N ALA A 18 3.98 -10.93 -6.27
CA ALA A 18 4.85 -9.98 -6.97
C ALA A 18 4.23 -8.57 -7.08
N LEU A 19 2.92 -8.47 -7.33
CA LEU A 19 2.17 -7.24 -7.44
C LEU A 19 2.00 -6.60 -6.07
N VAL A 20 1.65 -7.40 -5.05
CA VAL A 20 1.57 -6.90 -3.68
C VAL A 20 2.94 -6.42 -3.19
N ALA A 21 4.02 -7.12 -3.55
CA ALA A 21 5.39 -6.68 -3.31
C ALA A 21 5.70 -5.36 -4.04
N ALA A 22 5.30 -5.22 -5.30
CA ALA A 22 5.51 -4.00 -6.08
C ALA A 22 4.77 -2.82 -5.47
N VAL A 23 3.51 -2.99 -5.07
CA VAL A 23 2.71 -1.98 -4.37
C VAL A 23 3.39 -1.55 -3.06
N ALA A 24 3.80 -2.50 -2.23
CA ALA A 24 4.49 -2.20 -0.97
C ALA A 24 5.86 -1.52 -1.20
N ALA A 25 6.65 -1.98 -2.17
CA ALA A 25 7.94 -1.41 -2.51
C ALA A 25 7.84 0.00 -3.09
N THR A 26 6.87 0.25 -3.97
CA THR A 26 6.59 1.60 -4.49
C THR A 26 6.17 2.55 -3.36
N ALA A 27 5.25 2.13 -2.50
CA ALA A 27 4.83 2.94 -1.37
C ALA A 27 5.99 3.24 -0.41
N ALA A 28 6.80 2.24 -0.06
CA ALA A 28 7.95 2.40 0.82
C ALA A 28 9.01 3.36 0.24
N ARG A 29 9.32 3.21 -1.06
CA ARG A 29 10.27 4.08 -1.78
C ARG A 29 9.80 5.54 -1.77
N ASP A 30 8.54 5.77 -2.09
CA ASP A 30 8.03 7.14 -2.22
C ASP A 30 7.68 7.75 -0.86
N TYR A 31 7.40 6.93 0.17
CA TYR A 31 7.38 7.35 1.57
C TYR A 31 8.76 7.90 1.98
N GLU A 32 9.83 7.13 1.77
CA GLU A 32 11.20 7.53 2.14
C GLU A 32 11.61 8.84 1.46
N ARG A 33 11.25 9.00 0.18
CA ARG A 33 11.53 10.23 -0.58
C ARG A 33 10.80 11.45 -0.02
N GLU A 34 9.53 11.31 0.34
CA GLU A 34 8.73 12.40 0.90
C GLU A 34 9.15 12.72 2.35
N ALA A 35 9.48 11.69 3.15
CA ALA A 35 9.82 11.81 4.57
C ALA A 35 11.31 12.12 4.83
N SER A 36 12.01 12.68 3.85
CA SER A 36 13.44 13.06 3.96
C SER A 36 14.34 11.93 4.49
N GLY A 37 14.12 10.70 4.02
CA GLY A 37 14.92 9.52 4.39
C GLY A 37 14.34 8.66 5.52
N ARG A 38 13.29 9.10 6.21
CA ARG A 38 12.58 8.27 7.20
C ARG A 38 11.86 7.11 6.49
N LEU A 39 12.06 5.89 6.98
CA LEU A 39 11.52 4.67 6.36
C LEU A 39 10.06 4.42 6.72
N MET A 40 9.35 3.73 5.83
CA MET A 40 7.93 3.42 6.01
C MET A 40 7.75 2.37 7.10
N PRO A 41 6.98 2.61 8.17
CA PRO A 41 6.76 1.60 9.21
C PRO A 41 6.16 0.32 8.64
N TRP A 42 6.64 -0.84 9.08
CA TRP A 42 6.15 -2.14 8.60
C TRP A 42 4.62 -2.28 8.60
N PRO A 43 3.87 -1.89 9.65
CA PRO A 43 2.41 -2.01 9.66
C PRO A 43 1.71 -1.21 8.55
N MET A 44 2.35 -0.16 8.01
CA MET A 44 1.77 0.67 6.95
C MET A 44 1.51 -0.13 5.67
N ALA A 45 2.27 -1.20 5.40
CA ALA A 45 2.03 -2.08 4.25
C ALA A 45 0.62 -2.72 4.27
N PHE A 46 0.05 -2.95 5.47
CA PHE A 46 -1.28 -3.53 5.66
C PHE A 46 -2.42 -2.51 5.45
N VAL A 47 -2.07 -1.23 5.32
CA VAL A 47 -2.99 -0.13 5.01
C VAL A 47 -2.87 0.29 3.55
N VAL A 48 -1.64 0.34 3.01
CA VAL A 48 -1.39 0.61 1.59
C VAL A 48 -2.16 -0.37 0.71
N ALA A 49 -2.09 -1.67 1.00
CA ALA A 49 -2.71 -2.70 0.15
C ALA A 49 -4.23 -2.53 -0.02
N PRO A 50 -5.06 -2.40 1.03
CA PRO A 50 -6.50 -2.20 0.86
C PRO A 50 -6.86 -0.83 0.27
N LEU A 51 -6.05 0.22 0.43
CA LEU A 51 -6.29 1.51 -0.22
C LEU A 51 -6.03 1.46 -1.74
N VAL A 52 -5.08 0.62 -2.17
CA VAL A 52 -4.67 0.50 -3.57
C VAL A 52 -5.44 -0.59 -4.32
N LEU A 53 -5.60 -1.77 -3.73
CA LEU A 53 -6.17 -2.95 -4.41
C LEU A 53 -7.70 -2.92 -4.47
N HIS A 54 -8.36 -2.28 -3.50
CA HIS A 54 -9.80 -2.09 -3.53
C HIS A 54 -10.19 -1.00 -4.53
N ARG A 55 -10.73 -1.38 -5.69
CA ARG A 55 -11.01 -0.47 -6.81
C ARG A 55 -11.85 0.76 -6.43
N PRO A 56 -12.96 0.67 -5.68
CA PRO A 56 -13.72 1.86 -5.27
C PRO A 56 -12.89 2.83 -4.42
N THR A 57 -12.04 2.31 -3.52
CA THR A 57 -11.15 3.17 -2.73
C THR A 57 -10.10 3.83 -3.62
N ARG A 58 -9.48 3.08 -4.52
CA ARG A 58 -8.48 3.60 -5.46
C ARG A 58 -9.03 4.71 -6.35
N GLN A 59 -10.26 4.54 -6.86
CA GLN A 59 -10.91 5.53 -7.72
C GLN A 59 -11.31 6.82 -6.98
N ALA A 60 -11.47 6.75 -5.66
CA ALA A 60 -11.76 7.90 -4.81
C ALA A 60 -10.50 8.64 -4.34
N LEU A 61 -9.29 8.12 -4.61
CA LEU A 61 -8.06 8.77 -4.17
C LEU A 61 -7.85 10.12 -4.87
N PRO A 62 -7.28 11.11 -4.18
CA PRO A 62 -6.92 12.37 -4.81
C PRO A 62 -5.82 12.17 -5.86
N THR A 63 -5.69 13.09 -6.80
CA THR A 63 -4.64 13.02 -7.84
C THR A 63 -3.25 13.41 -7.34
N SER A 64 -3.17 14.06 -6.17
CA SER A 64 -1.91 14.52 -5.57
C SER A 64 -1.99 14.56 -4.05
N THR A 65 -0.84 14.76 -3.39
CA THR A 65 -0.76 14.88 -1.93
C THR A 65 -1.21 16.25 -1.41
N ARG A 66 -1.74 17.15 -2.26
CA ARG A 66 -2.27 18.45 -1.84
C ARG A 66 -3.53 18.31 -0.99
N THR A 67 -4.37 17.34 -1.28
CA THR A 67 -5.50 16.98 -0.41
C THR A 67 -4.94 16.30 0.84
N HIS A 68 -5.25 16.82 2.02
CA HIS A 68 -4.84 16.20 3.28
C HIS A 68 -5.61 14.90 3.54
N LEU A 69 -4.96 13.93 4.20
CA LEU A 69 -5.59 12.63 4.51
C LEU A 69 -6.84 12.80 5.36
N THR A 70 -6.80 13.73 6.31
CA THR A 70 -7.95 14.09 7.16
C THR A 70 -9.16 14.52 6.34
N ASN A 71 -8.97 15.36 5.33
CA ASN A 71 -10.07 15.84 4.50
C ASN A 71 -10.66 14.70 3.69
N TRP A 72 -9.81 13.86 3.08
CA TRP A 72 -10.28 12.71 2.33
C TRP A 72 -11.04 11.70 3.19
N VAL A 73 -10.59 11.46 4.43
CA VAL A 73 -11.28 10.60 5.39
C VAL A 73 -12.68 11.15 5.71
N THR A 74 -12.79 12.45 5.95
CA THR A 74 -14.07 13.14 6.19
C THR A 74 -15.01 13.06 4.99
N ASP A 75 -14.46 13.19 3.78
CA ASP A 75 -15.25 13.17 2.54
C ASP A 75 -15.70 11.75 2.14
N HIS A 76 -15.03 10.70 2.65
CA HIS A 76 -15.27 9.31 2.25
C HIS A 76 -15.51 8.34 3.43
N PRO A 77 -16.46 8.63 4.35
CA PRO A 77 -16.61 7.87 5.59
C PRO A 77 -16.99 6.40 5.35
N ALA A 78 -17.80 6.10 4.33
CA ALA A 78 -18.18 4.73 3.98
C ALA A 78 -16.98 3.88 3.52
N LEU A 79 -16.04 4.50 2.79
CA LEU A 79 -14.81 3.81 2.37
C LEU A 79 -13.90 3.53 3.57
N VAL A 80 -13.79 4.48 4.50
CA VAL A 80 -12.98 4.34 5.72
C VAL A 80 -13.57 3.30 6.66
N ALA A 81 -14.90 3.28 6.86
CA ALA A 81 -15.57 2.31 7.72
C ALA A 81 -15.28 0.84 7.33
N GLY A 82 -15.20 0.55 6.04
CA GLY A 82 -14.86 -0.79 5.55
C GLY A 82 -13.36 -1.12 5.55
N LEU A 83 -12.48 -0.18 5.85
CA LEU A 83 -11.03 -0.35 5.66
C LEU A 83 -10.44 -1.41 6.59
N ALA A 84 -10.83 -1.42 7.87
CA ALA A 84 -10.33 -2.39 8.84
C ALA A 84 -10.63 -3.84 8.46
N ALA A 85 -11.86 -4.11 7.98
CA ALA A 85 -12.25 -5.43 7.49
C ALA A 85 -11.42 -5.84 6.25
N ARG A 86 -11.18 -4.90 5.33
CA ARG A 86 -10.35 -5.16 4.14
C ARG A 86 -8.87 -5.39 4.50
N SER A 87 -8.31 -4.62 5.43
CA SER A 87 -6.94 -4.84 5.95
C SER A 87 -6.79 -6.23 6.53
N THR A 88 -7.77 -6.69 7.32
CA THR A 88 -7.76 -8.03 7.92
C THR A 88 -7.83 -9.12 6.84
N SER A 89 -8.74 -8.96 5.87
CA SER A 89 -8.92 -9.90 4.77
C SER A 89 -7.69 -10.00 3.86
N LEU A 90 -7.01 -8.88 3.58
CA LEU A 90 -5.82 -8.84 2.72
C LEU A 90 -4.52 -9.18 3.46
N ALA A 91 -4.51 -9.22 4.79
CA ALA A 91 -3.30 -9.44 5.57
C ALA A 91 -2.48 -10.68 5.14
N PRO A 92 -3.08 -11.83 4.81
CA PRO A 92 -2.32 -12.97 4.29
C PRO A 92 -1.61 -12.67 2.96
N SER A 93 -2.30 -12.04 2.01
CA SER A 93 -1.73 -11.64 0.71
C SER A 93 -0.61 -10.60 0.87
N VAL A 94 -0.78 -9.66 1.81
CA VAL A 94 0.28 -8.71 2.18
C VAL A 94 1.50 -9.44 2.73
N ARG A 95 1.32 -10.41 3.63
CA ARG A 95 2.44 -11.22 4.15
C ARG A 95 3.14 -12.01 3.04
N GLU A 96 2.39 -12.62 2.12
CA GLU A 96 2.95 -13.31 0.95
C GLU A 96 3.76 -12.34 0.07
N GLY A 97 3.22 -11.16 -0.22
CA GLY A 97 3.90 -10.13 -1.00
C GLY A 97 5.13 -9.55 -0.32
N LEU A 98 5.08 -9.29 0.98
CA LEU A 98 6.26 -8.84 1.74
C LEU A 98 7.37 -9.89 1.70
N ARG A 99 7.06 -11.18 1.90
CA ARG A 99 8.05 -12.27 1.77
C ARG A 99 8.66 -12.34 0.36
N PHE A 100 7.82 -12.20 -0.67
CA PHE A 100 8.29 -12.16 -2.05
C PHE A 100 9.23 -10.97 -2.26
N GLY A 101 8.82 -9.76 -1.85
CA GLY A 101 9.63 -8.55 -2.01
C GLY A 101 10.96 -8.61 -1.28
N LEU A 102 11.00 -9.20 -0.08
CA LEU A 102 12.24 -9.42 0.66
C LEU A 102 13.15 -10.44 -0.04
N ARG A 103 12.61 -11.57 -0.48
CA ARG A 103 13.35 -12.62 -1.20
C ARG A 103 13.97 -12.09 -2.49
N HIS A 104 13.26 -11.21 -3.19
CA HIS A 104 13.68 -10.63 -4.47
C HIS A 104 14.31 -9.24 -4.32
N GLN A 105 14.67 -8.82 -3.09
CA GLN A 105 15.34 -7.55 -2.79
C GLN A 105 14.60 -6.29 -3.26
N MET A 106 13.29 -6.40 -3.51
CA MET A 106 12.40 -5.26 -3.77
C MET A 106 12.13 -4.46 -2.50
N LEU A 107 12.24 -5.12 -1.34
CA LEU A 107 12.07 -4.56 -0.02
C LEU A 107 13.27 -4.94 0.85
N THR A 108 13.67 -4.04 1.74
CA THR A 108 14.56 -4.34 2.88
C THR A 108 13.91 -3.89 4.18
N ILE A 109 14.27 -4.53 5.29
CA ILE A 109 13.79 -4.17 6.64
C ILE A 109 14.95 -3.55 7.41
N GLU A 110 14.72 -2.37 7.97
CA GLU A 110 15.64 -1.67 8.85
C GLU A 110 14.85 -1.20 10.07
N GLN A 111 15.19 -1.71 11.26
CA GLN A 111 14.56 -1.34 12.54
C GLN A 111 13.02 -1.37 12.50
N GLY A 112 12.42 -2.44 11.95
CA GLY A 112 10.97 -2.58 11.86
C GLY A 112 10.30 -1.68 10.80
N SER A 113 11.09 -1.04 9.94
CA SER A 113 10.63 -0.20 8.84
C SER A 113 11.07 -0.76 7.48
N LEU A 114 10.32 -0.44 6.45
CA LEU A 114 10.48 -0.90 5.08
C LEU A 114 11.14 0.18 4.24
N ARG A 115 12.17 -0.24 3.50
CA ARG A 115 12.74 0.51 2.38
C ARG A 115 12.39 -0.20 1.09
N GLY A 116 11.95 0.55 0.09
CA GLY A 116 11.55 0.03 -1.22
C GLY A 116 12.60 0.29 -2.29
N ARG A 117 12.97 -0.76 -3.04
CA ARG A 117 13.88 -0.69 -4.18
C ARG A 117 13.22 -1.35 -5.39
N ILE A 118 12.59 -0.54 -6.23
CA ILE A 118 11.97 -1.00 -7.48
C ILE A 118 12.47 -0.13 -8.63
N PRO A 119 12.84 -0.73 -9.78
CA PRO A 119 13.28 0.04 -10.94
C PRO A 119 12.24 1.08 -11.37
N SER A 120 12.70 2.15 -12.02
CA SER A 120 11.81 3.13 -12.61
C SER A 120 10.93 2.46 -13.68
N THR A 121 9.62 2.55 -13.50
CA THR A 121 8.61 1.90 -14.32
C THR A 121 8.25 2.78 -15.51
N SER A 122 9.20 3.07 -16.39
CA SER A 122 9.01 3.96 -17.54
C SER A 122 8.08 3.41 -18.63
N ARG A 123 7.58 2.17 -18.49
CA ARG A 123 6.81 1.46 -19.51
C ARG A 123 5.63 0.66 -18.98
N ILE A 124 5.15 0.97 -17.78
CA ILE A 124 3.95 0.31 -17.23
C ILE A 124 2.72 1.04 -17.74
N GLU A 125 1.83 0.30 -18.40
CA GLU A 125 0.56 0.80 -18.95
C GLU A 125 -0.64 0.07 -18.31
N GLY A 126 -1.84 0.63 -18.53
CA GLY A 126 -3.09 0.06 -18.06
C GLY A 126 -3.22 0.01 -16.54
N GLU A 127 -3.95 -0.99 -16.05
CA GLU A 127 -4.33 -1.09 -14.63
C GLU A 127 -3.14 -1.21 -13.68
N LEU A 128 -2.04 -1.84 -14.13
CA LEU A 128 -0.81 -1.89 -13.33
C LEU A 128 -0.24 -0.49 -13.08
N ALA A 129 -0.33 0.41 -14.07
CA ALA A 129 0.13 1.79 -13.92
C ALA A 129 -0.68 2.52 -12.85
N ASP A 130 -1.99 2.30 -12.82
CA ASP A 130 -2.88 2.93 -11.85
C ASP A 130 -2.64 2.42 -10.43
N LEU A 131 -2.36 1.12 -10.26
CA LEU A 131 -1.97 0.55 -8.96
C LEU A 131 -0.66 1.13 -8.45
N ILE A 132 0.36 1.24 -9.32
CA ILE A 132 1.66 1.81 -8.95
C ILE A 132 1.55 3.32 -8.64
N LYS A 133 0.76 4.08 -9.42
CA LYS A 133 0.46 5.50 -9.12
C LYS A 133 -0.25 5.67 -7.78
N ALA A 134 -1.25 4.84 -7.50
CA ALA A 134 -1.96 4.87 -6.22
C ALA A 134 -1.01 4.51 -5.06
N ALA A 135 -0.20 3.46 -5.18
CA ALA A 135 0.79 3.08 -4.17
C ALA A 135 1.79 4.21 -3.89
N SER A 136 2.28 4.84 -4.96
CA SER A 136 3.17 5.99 -4.92
C SER A 136 2.54 7.17 -4.18
N LEU A 137 1.28 7.50 -4.48
CA LEU A 137 0.51 8.52 -3.78
C LEU A 137 0.38 8.20 -2.29
N ILE A 138 -0.08 7.00 -1.92
CA ILE A 138 -0.29 6.63 -0.51
C ILE A 138 1.02 6.68 0.27
N GLY A 139 2.13 6.22 -0.32
CA GLY A 139 3.46 6.31 0.29
C GLY A 139 3.80 7.76 0.67
N ARG A 140 3.75 8.69 -0.29
CA ARG A 140 3.97 10.11 -0.01
C ARG A 140 2.94 10.71 0.95
N TRP A 141 1.68 10.31 0.82
CA TRP A 141 0.60 10.90 1.60
C TRP A 141 0.71 10.56 3.09
N THR A 142 1.06 9.32 3.40
CA THR A 142 1.26 8.86 4.78
C THR A 142 2.60 9.33 5.37
N ALA A 143 3.60 9.63 4.53
CA ALA A 143 4.87 10.23 4.94
C ALA A 143 4.73 11.66 5.52
N LYS A 144 3.69 12.39 5.10
CA LYS A 144 3.42 13.76 5.60
C LYS A 144 3.09 13.84 7.09
N SER A 145 2.83 12.71 7.75
CA SER A 145 2.70 12.67 9.20
C SER A 145 3.99 12.15 9.84
N ASP A 146 4.47 12.88 10.85
CA ASP A 146 5.61 12.46 11.67
C ASP A 146 5.23 11.37 12.69
N ASN A 147 3.92 11.16 12.92
CA ASN A 147 3.43 10.09 13.79
C ASN A 147 2.56 9.11 12.99
N PRO A 148 3.11 7.95 12.59
CA PRO A 148 2.36 6.91 11.90
C PRO A 148 1.11 6.43 12.65
N SER A 149 1.10 6.49 13.98
CA SER A 149 -0.07 6.13 14.81
C SER A 149 -1.29 7.00 14.50
N THR A 150 -1.07 8.27 14.18
CA THR A 150 -2.12 9.21 13.78
C THR A 150 -2.76 8.77 12.46
N ILE A 151 -1.96 8.28 11.50
CA ILE A 151 -2.46 7.77 10.23
C ILE A 151 -3.36 6.54 10.46
N PHE A 152 -2.93 5.59 11.30
CA PHE A 152 -3.73 4.41 11.62
C PHE A 152 -5.05 4.80 12.31
N ALA A 153 -5.01 5.72 13.27
CA ALA A 153 -6.20 6.21 13.97
C ALA A 153 -7.20 6.90 13.02
N LEU A 154 -6.72 7.78 12.13
CA LEU A 154 -7.56 8.44 11.12
C LEU A 154 -8.24 7.44 10.19
N LEU A 155 -7.56 6.34 9.88
CA LEU A 155 -8.05 5.29 9.01
C LEU A 155 -8.88 4.22 9.74
N GLY A 156 -9.11 4.38 11.05
CA GLY A 156 -9.91 3.45 11.85
C GLY A 156 -9.28 2.07 12.00
N VAL A 157 -7.95 1.97 11.92
CA VAL A 157 -7.19 0.72 12.02
C VAL A 157 -6.19 0.77 13.17
N ARG A 158 -5.83 -0.40 13.71
CA ARG A 158 -4.80 -0.53 14.75
C ARG A 158 -3.57 -1.23 14.15
N PRO A 159 -2.36 -0.70 14.37
CA PRO A 159 -1.12 -1.27 13.84
C PRO A 159 -0.77 -2.64 14.45
#